data_AF-A0A4S8RS54-F1
#
_entry.id   AF-A0A4S8RS54-F1
#
_cell.length_a   1.000
_cell.length_b   1.000
_cell.length_c   1.000
_cell.angle_alpha   90.00
_cell.angle_beta   90.00
_cell.angle_gamma   90.00
#
_symmetry.space_group_name_H-M   'P 1'
#
loop_
_entity.id
_entity.type
_entity.pdbx_description
1 polymer ?
#
loop_
_entity_poly.entity_id
_entity_poly.type
_entity_poly.pdbx_seq_one_letter_code
_entity_poly.pdbx_strand_id
1 'polypeptide(L)'
;MKNLTLPIRFGIVTSAILIAYFLILSLMGKHTNVFYSLFNGVITGFGIYETIKYTRLRQGKGFSYGSGFTAGITTGFIASLLFTFFFALYSTELNSHFLDDLSKVWAKDYKNFQGIVFFTVAIMGFATTLVLTLSFMQLFKSSNNPKK
;
A
#
# COMPACT_ATOMS: atom_id res chain seq x y z
N MET A 1 17.17 -2.18 -19.07
CA MET A 1 15.98 -2.48 -18.24
C MET A 1 16.33 -2.71 -16.74
N LYS A 2 16.98 -1.76 -16.05
CA LYS A 2 17.38 -1.90 -14.62
C LYS A 2 16.66 -0.93 -13.65
N ASN A 3 15.62 -0.22 -14.12
CA ASN A 3 15.01 0.89 -13.38
C ASN A 3 13.82 0.46 -12.50
N LEU A 4 13.17 -0.68 -12.79
CA LEU A 4 12.02 -1.18 -12.02
C LEU A 4 12.39 -2.09 -10.84
N THR A 5 13.64 -2.55 -10.76
CA THR A 5 14.07 -3.46 -9.68
C THR A 5 14.03 -2.81 -8.30
N LEU A 6 14.18 -1.49 -8.22
CA LEU A 6 14.15 -0.75 -6.96
C LEU A 6 12.70 -0.62 -6.42
N PRO A 7 11.72 -0.09 -7.19
CA PRO A 7 10.32 -0.06 -6.76
C PRO A 7 9.76 -1.43 -6.34
N ILE A 8 10.11 -2.50 -7.07
CA ILE A 8 9.65 -3.86 -6.75
C ILE A 8 10.17 -4.31 -5.38
N ARG A 9 11.47 -4.12 -5.11
CA ARG A 9 12.07 -4.49 -3.82
C ARG A 9 11.45 -3.72 -2.66
N PHE A 10 11.27 -2.41 -2.83
CA PHE A 10 10.60 -1.58 -1.82
C PHE A 10 9.13 -2.00 -1.64
N GLY A 11 8.43 -2.38 -2.70
CA GLY A 11 7.06 -2.90 -2.62
C GLY A 11 6.98 -4.18 -1.79
N ILE A 12 7.90 -5.12 -2.00
CA ILE A 12 8.00 -6.36 -1.22
C ILE A 12 8.28 -6.05 0.26
N VAL A 13 9.25 -5.19 0.56
CA VAL A 13 9.56 -4.79 1.94
C VAL A 13 8.36 -4.10 2.60
N THR A 14 7.69 -3.19 1.88
CA THR A 14 6.49 -2.50 2.38
C THR A 14 5.37 -3.49 2.66
N SER A 15 5.14 -4.49 1.79
CA SER A 15 4.16 -5.55 2.06
C SER A 15 4.52 -6.37 3.29
N ALA A 16 5.80 -6.72 3.49
CA ALA A 16 6.23 -7.46 4.67
C ALA A 16 5.96 -6.68 5.97
N ILE A 17 6.19 -5.36 5.96
CA ILE A 17 5.87 -4.48 7.10
C ILE A 17 4.36 -4.40 7.33
N LEU A 18 3.55 -4.26 6.28
CA LEU A 18 2.08 -4.26 6.38
C LEU A 18 1.55 -5.58 6.96
N ILE A 19 2.08 -6.71 6.50
CA ILE A 19 1.72 -8.04 6.98
C ILE A 19 2.11 -8.19 8.45
N ALA A 20 3.34 -7.82 8.82
CA ALA A 20 3.80 -7.87 10.21
C ALA A 20 2.93 -7.00 11.13
N TYR A 21 2.60 -5.78 10.70
CA TYR A 21 1.71 -4.89 11.43
C TYR A 21 0.32 -5.50 11.63
N PHE A 22 -0.26 -6.06 10.56
CA PHE A 22 -1.55 -6.73 10.63
C PHE A 22 -1.53 -7.94 11.60
N LEU A 23 -0.48 -8.77 11.55
CA LEU A 23 -0.33 -9.92 12.44
C LEU A 23 -0.22 -9.50 13.91
N ILE A 24 0.53 -8.44 14.21
CA ILE A 24 0.61 -7.88 15.57
C ILE A 24 -0.77 -7.41 16.05
N LEU A 25 -1.50 -6.68 15.22
CA LEU A 25 -2.87 -6.25 15.55
C LEU A 25 -3.83 -7.44 15.74
N SER A 26 -3.63 -8.50 14.96
CA SER A 26 -4.41 -9.72 15.05
C SER A 26 -4.18 -10.42 16.39
N LEU A 27 -2.93 -10.56 16.83
CA LEU A 27 -2.58 -11.11 18.15
C LEU A 27 -3.19 -10.31 19.30
N MET A 28 -3.36 -8.99 19.13
CA MET A 28 -3.98 -8.11 20.11
C MET A 28 -5.52 -8.04 19.98
N GLY A 29 -6.13 -8.73 19.00
CA GLY A 29 -7.57 -8.65 18.71
C GLY A 29 -8.05 -7.29 18.19
N LYS A 30 -7.14 -6.38 17.82
CA LYS A 30 -7.44 -4.98 17.45
C LYS A 30 -7.55 -4.74 15.94
N HIS A 31 -7.21 -5.75 15.14
CA HIS A 31 -7.27 -5.73 13.67
C HIS A 31 -8.65 -5.44 13.05
N THR A 32 -9.75 -5.55 13.80
CA THR A 32 -11.12 -5.24 13.33
C THR A 32 -11.50 -3.77 13.48
N ASN A 33 -10.72 -2.98 14.22
CA ASN A 33 -11.01 -1.57 14.45
C ASN A 33 -10.36 -0.70 13.35
N VAL A 34 -11.21 0.09 12.68
CA VAL A 34 -10.86 0.94 11.54
C VAL A 34 -9.73 1.93 11.85
N PHE A 35 -9.65 2.45 13.07
CA PHE A 35 -8.61 3.40 13.45
C PHE A 35 -7.20 2.80 13.36
N TYR A 36 -7.04 1.52 13.68
CA TYR A 36 -5.75 0.85 13.52
C TYR A 36 -5.43 0.58 12.04
N SER A 37 -6.45 0.37 11.20
CA SER A 37 -6.24 0.21 9.76
C SER A 37 -5.72 1.48 9.08
N LEU A 38 -6.02 2.68 9.60
CA LEU A 38 -5.46 3.94 9.06
C LEU A 38 -3.93 3.96 9.04
N PHE A 39 -3.29 3.25 9.98
CA PHE A 39 -1.84 3.15 10.03
C PHE A 39 -1.25 2.40 8.83
N ASN A 40 -2.02 1.54 8.16
CA ASN A 40 -1.63 0.92 6.89
C ASN A 40 -1.35 1.98 5.81
N GLY A 41 -2.13 3.06 5.80
CA GLY A 41 -1.91 4.20 4.92
C GLY A 41 -0.61 4.92 5.23
N VAL A 42 -0.24 5.03 6.50
CA VAL A 42 1.05 5.63 6.93
C VAL A 42 2.22 4.76 6.48
N ILE A 43 2.16 3.45 6.70
CA ILE A 43 3.19 2.50 6.26
C ILE A 43 3.35 2.54 4.73
N THR A 44 2.24 2.47 4.00
CA THR A 44 2.23 2.54 2.54
C THR A 44 2.78 3.87 2.04
N GLY A 45 2.39 4.97 2.69
CA GLY A 45 2.89 6.30 2.36
C GLY A 45 4.40 6.43 2.57
N PHE A 46 4.91 5.92 3.69
CA PHE A 46 6.36 5.90 3.95
C PHE A 46 7.11 5.08 2.89
N GLY A 47 6.60 3.89 2.54
CA GLY A 47 7.18 3.05 1.48
C GLY A 47 7.23 3.78 0.12
N ILE A 48 6.12 4.40 -0.29
CA ILE A 48 6.04 5.17 -1.54
C ILE A 48 6.99 6.37 -1.51
N TYR A 49 6.98 7.15 -0.43
CA TYR A 49 7.82 8.33 -0.26
C TYR A 49 9.31 7.97 -0.38
N GLU A 50 9.76 6.95 0.35
CA GLU A 50 11.15 6.51 0.32
C GLU A 50 11.54 5.98 -1.07
N THR A 51 10.69 5.20 -1.75
CA THR A 51 10.99 4.78 -3.13
C THR A 51 11.18 5.98 -4.06
N ILE A 52 10.27 6.97 -4.03
CA ILE A 52 10.36 8.14 -4.91
C ILE A 52 11.64 8.92 -4.61
N LYS A 53 11.97 9.12 -3.33
CA LYS A 53 13.17 9.80 -2.87
C LYS A 53 14.44 9.08 -3.32
N TYR A 54 14.55 7.77 -3.11
CA TYR A 54 15.69 6.97 -3.59
C TYR A 54 15.79 6.94 -5.11
N THR A 55 14.66 6.92 -5.81
CA THR A 55 14.61 6.97 -7.28
C THR A 55 15.16 8.30 -7.78
N ARG A 56 14.81 9.42 -7.12
CA ARG A 56 15.38 10.74 -7.39
C ARG A 56 16.88 10.80 -7.13
N LEU A 57 17.35 10.27 -6.01
CA LEU A 57 18.79 10.21 -5.69
C LEU A 57 19.58 9.41 -6.74
N ARG A 58 19.03 8.29 -7.19
CA ARG A 58 19.67 7.40 -8.16
C ARG A 58 19.68 7.96 -9.59
N GLN A 59 18.65 8.71 -9.98
CA GLN A 59 18.55 9.31 -11.31
C GLN A 59 19.17 10.71 -11.40
N GLY A 60 19.35 11.41 -10.27
CA GLY A 60 19.98 12.72 -10.21
C GLY A 60 19.31 13.72 -11.15
N LYS A 61 20.08 14.27 -12.09
CA LYS A 61 19.61 15.22 -13.11
C LYS A 61 18.64 14.62 -14.13
N GLY A 62 18.59 13.29 -14.26
CA GLY A 62 17.66 12.59 -15.14
C GLY A 62 16.29 12.30 -14.50
N PHE A 63 16.08 12.69 -13.24
CA PHE A 63 14.81 12.47 -12.56
C PHE A 63 13.70 13.30 -13.18
N SER A 64 12.67 12.63 -13.68
CA SER A 64 11.47 13.23 -14.25
C SER A 64 10.23 12.94 -13.42
N TYR A 65 9.18 13.74 -13.61
CA TYR A 65 7.90 13.49 -12.94
C TYR A 65 7.37 12.06 -13.22
N GLY A 66 7.43 11.62 -14.48
CA GLY A 66 7.00 10.29 -14.89
C GLY A 66 7.79 9.17 -14.21
N SER A 67 9.10 9.36 -14.02
CA SER A 67 9.96 8.36 -13.35
C SER A 67 9.60 8.17 -11.86
N GLY A 68 9.35 9.26 -11.13
CA GLY A 68 8.93 9.20 -9.74
C GLY A 68 7.52 8.66 -9.59
N PHE A 69 6.59 9.10 -10.44
CA PHE A 69 5.22 8.60 -10.44
C PHE A 69 5.18 7.08 -10.69
N THR A 70 5.92 6.60 -11.69
CA THR A 70 6.02 5.16 -11.99
C THR A 70 6.60 4.38 -10.81
N ALA A 71 7.63 4.91 -10.17
CA ALA A 71 8.25 4.29 -9.00
C ALA A 71 7.29 4.19 -7.80
N GLY A 72 6.54 5.26 -7.51
CA GLY A 72 5.54 5.29 -6.45
C GLY A 72 4.39 4.31 -6.68
N ILE A 73 3.77 4.38 -7.87
CA ILE A 73 2.67 3.47 -8.25
C ILE A 73 3.13 2.02 -8.20
N THR A 74 4.30 1.70 -8.77
CA THR A 74 4.79 0.31 -8.80
C THR A 74 5.02 -0.22 -7.40
N THR A 75 5.58 0.59 -6.49
CA THR A 75 5.81 0.20 -5.09
C THR A 75 4.49 -0.09 -4.38
N GLY A 76 3.56 0.86 -4.39
CA GLY A 76 2.29 0.72 -3.66
C GLY A 76 1.38 -0.33 -4.28
N PHE A 77 1.40 -0.52 -5.60
CA PHE A 77 0.64 -1.57 -6.28
C PHE A 77 1.13 -2.96 -5.87
N ILE A 78 2.45 -3.20 -5.90
CA ILE A 78 3.04 -4.48 -5.45
C ILE A 78 2.75 -4.71 -3.97
N ALA A 79 2.91 -3.67 -3.14
CA ALA A 79 2.62 -3.77 -1.72
C ALA A 79 1.16 -4.16 -1.45
N SER A 80 0.23 -3.49 -2.13
CA SER A 80 -1.22 -3.73 -2.00
C SER A 80 -1.62 -5.12 -2.50
N LEU A 81 -1.05 -5.58 -3.62
CA LEU A 81 -1.37 -6.88 -4.19
C LEU A 81 -0.89 -8.01 -3.26
N LEU A 82 0.37 -7.94 -2.81
CA LEU A 82 0.93 -8.93 -1.88
C LEU A 82 0.18 -8.94 -0.54
N PHE A 83 -0.16 -7.75 -0.02
CA PHE A 83 -0.95 -7.64 1.21
C PHE A 83 -2.37 -8.22 1.03
N THR A 84 -3.03 -7.96 -0.10
CA THR A 84 -4.37 -8.51 -0.40
C THR A 84 -4.32 -10.03 -0.49
N PHE A 85 -3.29 -10.59 -1.14
CA PHE A 85 -3.12 -12.04 -1.23
C PHE A 85 -2.90 -12.66 0.15
N PHE A 86 -2.02 -12.07 0.98
CA PHE A 86 -1.85 -12.49 2.37
C PHE A 86 -3.16 -12.39 3.15
N PHE A 87 -3.90 -11.28 3.02
CA PHE A 87 -5.15 -11.05 3.72
C PHE A 87 -6.20 -12.11 3.36
N ALA A 88 -6.30 -12.46 2.07
CA ALA A 88 -7.17 -13.54 1.62
C ALA A 88 -6.78 -14.86 2.27
N LEU A 89 -5.51 -15.28 2.19
CA LEU A 89 -5.02 -16.52 2.82
C LEU A 89 -5.23 -16.53 4.34
N TYR A 90 -4.96 -15.41 5.01
CA TYR A 90 -5.16 -15.27 6.44
C TYR A 90 -6.63 -15.49 6.83
N SER A 91 -7.54 -14.88 6.06
CA SER A 91 -8.97 -14.94 6.34
C SER A 91 -9.62 -16.29 6.02
N THR A 92 -9.01 -17.10 5.13
CA THR A 92 -9.54 -18.42 4.76
C THR A 92 -8.92 -19.55 5.57
N GLU A 93 -7.59 -19.54 5.75
CA GLU A 93 -6.85 -20.65 6.35
C GLU A 93 -6.53 -20.44 7.83
N LEU A 94 -6.23 -19.21 8.25
CA LEU A 94 -5.75 -18.94 9.62
C LEU A 94 -6.88 -18.53 10.57
N ASN A 95 -7.87 -17.77 10.09
CA ASN A 95 -8.98 -17.30 10.91
C ASN A 95 -10.25 -17.14 10.09
N SER A 96 -11.04 -18.22 9.99
CA SER A 96 -12.33 -18.25 9.28
C SER A 96 -13.40 -17.33 9.88
N HIS A 97 -13.30 -16.99 11.16
CA HIS A 97 -14.23 -16.07 11.85
C HIS A 97 -13.87 -14.59 11.66
N PHE A 98 -12.66 -14.29 11.20
CA PHE A 98 -12.20 -12.91 11.03
C PHE A 98 -13.10 -12.13 10.06
N LEU A 99 -13.52 -12.74 8.94
CA LEU A 99 -14.39 -12.07 7.97
C LEU A 99 -15.77 -11.78 8.54
N ASP A 100 -16.30 -12.65 9.41
CA ASP A 100 -17.58 -12.42 10.07
C ASP A 100 -17.49 -11.24 11.04
N ASP A 101 -16.42 -11.18 11.83
CA ASP A 101 -16.20 -10.09 12.78
C ASP A 101 -15.88 -8.76 12.08
N LEU A 102 -15.12 -8.79 11.00
CA LEU A 102 -14.89 -7.63 10.15
C LEU A 102 -16.22 -7.15 9.52
N SER A 103 -17.04 -8.07 9.01
CA SER A 103 -18.33 -7.76 8.38
C SER A 103 -19.32 -7.18 9.38
N LYS A 104 -19.33 -7.62 10.64
CA LYS A 104 -20.17 -6.98 11.69
C LYS A 104 -19.86 -5.50 11.86
N VAL A 105 -18.60 -5.10 11.71
CA VAL A 105 -18.14 -3.71 11.87
C VAL A 105 -18.29 -2.89 10.58
N TRP A 106 -17.98 -3.47 9.42
CA TRP A 106 -17.96 -2.77 8.13
C TRP A 106 -19.25 -2.86 7.32
N ALA A 107 -20.06 -3.90 7.56
CA ALA A 107 -20.82 -4.52 6.49
C ALA A 107 -21.91 -5.52 6.99
N LYS A 108 -22.91 -5.05 7.77
CA LYS A 108 -24.03 -5.90 8.24
C LYS A 108 -24.75 -6.67 7.12
N ASP A 109 -24.68 -6.18 5.88
CA ASP A 109 -25.38 -6.73 4.70
C ASP A 109 -24.53 -7.66 3.81
N TYR A 110 -23.23 -7.85 4.08
CA TYR A 110 -22.33 -8.62 3.19
C TYR A 110 -22.25 -10.12 3.52
N LYS A 111 -23.23 -10.65 4.26
CA LYS A 111 -23.28 -12.02 4.80
C LYS A 111 -22.95 -13.15 3.83
N ASN A 112 -22.98 -12.92 2.52
CA ASN A 112 -22.86 -13.97 1.50
C ASN A 112 -21.67 -13.82 0.53
N PHE A 113 -20.76 -12.86 0.69
CA PHE A 113 -19.68 -12.70 -0.31
C PHE A 113 -18.31 -12.27 0.26
N GLN A 114 -17.56 -13.24 0.78
CA GLN A 114 -16.16 -13.08 1.20
C GLN A 114 -15.29 -12.44 0.09
N GLY A 115 -15.57 -12.77 -1.18
CA GLY A 115 -14.85 -12.21 -2.32
C GLY A 115 -15.00 -10.69 -2.50
N ILE A 116 -16.13 -10.10 -2.09
CA ILE A 116 -16.34 -8.65 -2.18
C ILE A 116 -15.42 -7.92 -1.20
N VAL A 117 -15.21 -8.48 0.00
CA VAL A 117 -14.33 -7.89 1.02
C VAL A 117 -12.90 -7.81 0.52
N PHE A 118 -12.38 -8.87 -0.11
CA PHE A 118 -11.03 -8.87 -0.69
C PHE A 118 -10.88 -7.83 -1.80
N PHE A 119 -11.91 -7.72 -2.64
CA PHE A 119 -11.93 -6.73 -3.71
C PHE A 119 -11.94 -5.29 -3.16
N THR A 120 -12.73 -5.03 -2.11
CA THR A 120 -12.75 -3.73 -1.43
C THR A 120 -11.39 -3.39 -0.84
N VAL A 121 -10.72 -4.33 -0.17
CA VAL A 121 -9.38 -4.12 0.38
C VAL A 121 -8.37 -3.81 -0.74
N ALA A 122 -8.42 -4.55 -1.86
CA ALA A 122 -7.55 -4.32 -3.01
C ALA A 122 -7.74 -2.92 -3.60
N ILE A 123 -8.99 -2.52 -3.86
CA ILE A 123 -9.31 -1.18 -4.39
C ILE A 123 -8.86 -0.09 -3.43
N MET A 124 -9.11 -0.25 -2.13
CA MET A 124 -8.70 0.72 -1.12
C MET A 124 -7.17 0.89 -1.10
N GLY A 125 -6.41 -0.21 -1.21
CA GLY A 125 -4.95 -0.18 -1.33
C GLY A 125 -4.47 0.55 -2.60
N PHE A 126 -5.11 0.28 -3.74
CA PHE A 126 -4.78 0.95 -5.00
C PHE A 126 -5.13 2.45 -4.99
N ALA A 127 -6.30 2.81 -4.46
CA ALA A 127 -6.71 4.21 -4.31
C ALA A 127 -5.73 4.97 -3.41
N THR A 128 -5.37 4.38 -2.26
CA THR A 128 -4.37 4.95 -1.34
C THR A 128 -3.03 5.13 -2.02
N THR A 129 -2.57 4.13 -2.78
CA THR A 129 -1.33 4.20 -3.56
C THR A 129 -1.35 5.35 -4.55
N LEU A 130 -2.44 5.50 -5.31
CA LEU A 130 -2.56 6.54 -6.33
C LEU A 130 -2.57 7.93 -5.71
N VAL A 131 -3.39 8.15 -4.68
CA VAL A 131 -3.47 9.43 -3.97
C VAL A 131 -2.12 9.80 -3.37
N LEU A 132 -1.50 8.89 -2.60
CA LEU A 132 -0.21 9.16 -1.94
C LEU A 132 0.92 9.39 -2.95
N THR A 133 0.94 8.63 -4.05
CA THR A 133 1.94 8.85 -5.11
C THR A 133 1.79 10.24 -5.70
N LEU A 134 0.57 10.67 -6.06
CA LEU A 134 0.33 12.00 -6.60
C LEU A 134 0.67 13.11 -5.60
N SER A 135 0.33 12.92 -4.33
CA SER A 135 0.65 13.86 -3.24
C SER A 135 2.16 14.03 -3.07
N PHE A 136 2.91 12.93 -2.95
CA PHE A 136 4.37 13.01 -2.80
C PHE A 136 5.06 13.52 -4.04
N MET A 137 4.55 13.22 -5.23
CA MET A 137 5.11 13.76 -6.47
C MET A 137 5.07 15.29 -6.53
N GLN A 138 4.15 15.96 -5.82
CA GLN A 138 4.19 17.43 -5.69
C GLN A 138 5.44 17.91 -4.94
N LEU A 139 5.94 17.15 -3.97
CA LEU A 139 7.14 17.46 -3.21
C LEU A 139 8.43 17.23 -4.00
N PHE A 140 8.42 16.23 -4.90
CA PHE A 140 9.61 15.82 -5.65
C PHE A 140 9.70 16.41 -7.06
N LYS A 141 8.70 17.18 -7.51
CA LYS A 141 8.66 17.79 -8.84
C LYS A 141 9.91 18.64 -9.11
N SER A 142 10.55 18.41 -10.26
CA SER A 142 11.64 19.28 -10.72
C SER A 142 11.08 20.64 -11.13
N SER A 143 11.73 21.73 -10.72
CA SER A 143 11.30 23.08 -11.09
C SER A 143 11.66 23.34 -12.56
N ASN A 144 10.66 23.58 -13.39
CA ASN A 144 10.86 24.08 -14.77
C ASN A 144 11.05 25.60 -14.81
N ASN A 145 11.43 26.22 -13.69
CA ASN A 145 11.70 27.66 -13.67
C ASN A 145 13.06 27.93 -14.34
N PRO A 146 13.13 28.66 -15.47
CA PRO A 146 14.39 28.95 -16.16
C PRO A 146 15.32 29.90 -15.38
N LYS A 147 14.93 30.36 -14.18
CA LYS A 147 15.68 31.30 -13.33
C LYS A 147 16.28 30.68 -12.06
N LYS A 148 16.47 29.36 -12.00
CA LYS A 148 17.01 28.69 -10.79
C LYS A 148 18.14 27.75 -11.13
#